data_AF-A0A4Y7TKD7-F1
#
_entry.id   AF-A0A4Y7TKD7-F1
#
_cell.length_a   1.000
_cell.length_b   1.000
_cell.length_c   1.000
_cell.angle_alpha   90.00
_cell.angle_beta   90.00
_cell.angle_gamma   90.00
#
_symmetry.space_group_name_H-M   'P 1'
#
loop_
_entity.id
_entity.type
_entity.pdbx_description
1 polymer ?
#
loop_
_entity_poly.entity_id
_entity_poly.type
_entity_poly.pdbx_seq_one_letter_code
_entity_poly.pdbx_strand_id
1 'polypeptide(L)'
;MHSIFARINNTSALLSSCMMALLAAIALSSLVFTAKPQGNVSIASVQVYSGNTRRYATKRQDLAFVDFNITADFTPLFNWNTKQIFIYLQAEYNSTLGVKNEAVIWDRIVRRKEEAHVNVVGKNKYNFRDLSASFKTAPPASYSLQYNIMPYVGALTWGEAARTSEPVAFPPRKARV
;
A
#
# COMPACT_ATOMS: atom_id res chain seq x y z
N MET A 1 -11.57 46.74 31.58
CA MET A 1 -10.46 47.19 30.71
C MET A 1 -10.24 46.16 29.62
N HIS A 2 -10.63 46.44 28.37
CA HIS A 2 -10.29 45.57 27.23
C HIS A 2 -9.04 46.13 26.55
N SER A 3 -7.87 45.57 26.85
CA SER A 3 -6.64 45.91 26.14
C SER A 3 -6.71 45.43 24.68
N ILE A 4 -5.95 46.07 23.80
CA ILE A 4 -5.85 45.66 22.38
C ILE A 4 -5.42 44.18 22.28
N PHE A 5 -4.51 43.74 23.14
CA PHE A 5 -4.09 42.34 23.25
C PHE A 5 -5.24 41.39 23.60
N ALA A 6 -6.14 41.77 24.50
CA ALA A 6 -7.29 40.94 24.86
C ALA A 6 -8.29 40.79 23.68
N ARG A 7 -8.44 41.83 22.85
CA ARG A 7 -9.30 41.77 21.64
C ARG A 7 -8.70 40.86 20.58
N ILE A 8 -7.40 40.99 20.32
CA ILE A 8 -6.67 40.14 19.37
C ILE A 8 -6.77 38.67 19.80
N ASN A 9 -6.56 38.38 21.09
CA ASN A 9 -6.66 37.03 21.62
C ASN A 9 -8.07 36.42 21.44
N ASN A 10 -9.13 37.21 21.68
CA ASN A 10 -10.50 36.71 21.46
C ASN A 10 -10.78 36.44 19.98
N THR A 11 -10.30 37.30 19.08
CA THR A 11 -10.47 37.09 17.64
C THR A 11 -9.68 35.89 17.12
N SER A 12 -8.45 35.69 17.60
CA SER A 12 -7.64 34.54 17.20
C SER A 12 -8.18 33.23 17.78
N ALA A 13 -8.70 33.24 19.00
CA ALA A 13 -9.36 32.10 19.61
C ALA A 13 -10.63 31.71 18.85
N LEU A 14 -11.46 32.68 18.48
CA LEU A 14 -12.66 32.44 17.66
C LEU A 14 -12.30 31.92 16.26
N LEU A 15 -11.31 32.51 15.60
CA LEU A 15 -10.87 32.03 14.28
C LEU A 15 -10.33 30.60 14.34
N SER A 16 -9.58 30.28 15.40
CA SER A 16 -9.05 28.94 15.63
C SER A 16 -10.15 27.92 15.92
N SER A 17 -11.18 28.28 16.70
CA SER A 17 -12.31 27.38 16.98
C SER A 17 -13.17 27.14 15.74
N CYS A 18 -13.44 28.18 14.95
CA CYS A 18 -14.12 28.05 13.66
C CYS A 18 -13.32 27.16 12.68
N MET A 19 -12.00 27.33 12.61
CA MET A 19 -11.14 26.48 11.78
C MET A 19 -11.17 25.03 12.26
N MET A 20 -11.06 24.77 13.57
CA MET A 20 -11.13 23.42 14.12
C MET A 20 -12.47 22.75 13.81
N ALA A 21 -13.58 23.48 13.95
CA ALA A 21 -14.91 22.98 13.63
C ALA A 21 -15.06 22.66 12.13
N LEU A 22 -14.53 23.51 11.25
CA LEU A 22 -14.51 23.25 9.80
C LEU A 22 -13.67 22.01 9.47
N LEU A 23 -12.47 21.88 10.04
CA LEU A 23 -11.59 20.74 9.84
C LEU A 23 -12.23 19.44 10.35
N ALA A 24 -12.93 19.49 11.48
CA ALA A 24 -13.69 18.35 12.00
C ALA A 24 -14.86 17.97 11.06
N ALA A 25 -15.59 18.95 10.53
CA ALA A 25 -16.65 18.71 9.56
C ALA A 25 -16.11 18.09 8.25
N ILE A 26 -14.97 18.56 7.74
CA ILE A 26 -14.30 17.99 6.57
C ILE A 26 -13.87 16.55 6.85
N ALA A 27 -13.24 16.28 7.99
CA ALA A 27 -12.83 14.94 8.39
C ALA A 27 -14.03 13.99 8.48
N LEU A 28 -15.12 14.39 9.13
CA LEU A 28 -16.34 13.58 9.24
C LEU A 28 -17.02 13.36 7.88
N SER A 29 -17.09 14.39 7.04
CA SER A 29 -17.68 14.28 5.69
C SER A 29 -16.96 13.26 4.83
N SER A 30 -15.64 13.11 5.00
CA SER A 30 -14.85 12.15 4.25
C SER A 30 -15.11 10.69 4.63
N LEU A 31 -15.60 10.42 5.84
CA LEU A 31 -15.96 9.07 6.29
C LEU A 31 -17.26 8.56 5.67
N VAL A 32 -18.15 9.46 5.26
CA VAL A 32 -19.41 9.11 4.60
C VAL A 32 -19.17 8.69 3.15
N PHE A 33 -18.07 9.15 2.56
CA PHE A 33 -17.72 8.85 1.18
C PHE A 33 -17.15 7.43 1.06
N THR A 34 -17.97 6.52 0.52
CA THR A 34 -17.54 5.15 0.21
C THR A 34 -17.44 4.97 -1.30
N ALA A 35 -16.21 4.81 -1.79
CA ALA A 35 -15.95 4.52 -3.19
C ALA A 35 -15.26 3.17 -3.31
N LYS A 36 -15.68 2.37 -4.30
CA LYS A 36 -15.08 1.07 -4.60
C LYS A 36 -14.25 1.21 -5.88
N PRO A 37 -12.91 1.19 -5.80
CA PRO A 37 -12.07 1.17 -6.99
C PRO A 37 -12.21 -0.18 -7.67
N GLN A 38 -11.99 -0.19 -8.99
CA GLN A 38 -11.96 -1.43 -9.77
C GLN A 38 -10.53 -1.66 -10.26
N GLY A 39 -10.06 -2.90 -10.19
CA GLY A 39 -8.75 -3.24 -10.71
C GLY A 39 -8.59 -4.74 -10.95
N ASN A 40 -7.53 -5.06 -11.67
CA ASN A 40 -7.08 -6.41 -11.97
C ASN A 40 -5.57 -6.50 -11.71
N VAL A 41 -5.18 -7.58 -11.06
CA VAL A 41 -3.80 -7.94 -10.77
C VAL A 41 -3.54 -9.30 -11.38
N SER A 42 -2.54 -9.35 -12.25
CA SER A 42 -2.07 -10.59 -12.85
C SER A 42 -0.58 -10.77 -12.58
N ILE A 43 -0.19 -11.99 -12.24
CA ILE A 43 1.19 -12.36 -12.02
C ILE A 43 1.71 -13.02 -13.28
N ALA A 44 2.70 -12.40 -13.92
CA ALA A 44 3.27 -12.90 -15.17
C ALA A 44 4.28 -14.02 -14.90
N SER A 45 5.19 -13.81 -13.95
CA SER A 45 6.20 -14.80 -13.60
C SER A 45 6.67 -14.64 -12.16
N VAL A 46 6.96 -15.76 -11.51
CA VAL A 46 7.67 -15.79 -10.23
C VAL A 46 8.97 -16.53 -10.47
N GLN A 47 10.07 -16.05 -9.91
CA GLN A 47 11.38 -16.68 -10.01
C GLN A 47 12.09 -16.62 -8.66
N VAL A 48 12.68 -17.74 -8.24
CA VAL A 48 13.39 -17.80 -6.96
C VAL A 48 14.88 -18.01 -7.21
N TYR A 49 15.70 -17.11 -6.66
CA TYR A 49 17.16 -17.21 -6.73
C TYR A 49 17.75 -17.22 -5.33
N SER A 50 18.87 -17.94 -5.16
CA SER A 50 19.63 -17.86 -3.90
C SER A 50 20.51 -16.62 -3.92
N GLY A 51 20.44 -15.81 -2.88
CA GLY A 51 21.22 -14.58 -2.77
C GLY A 51 21.30 -14.05 -1.34
N ASN A 52 22.13 -13.01 -1.18
CA ASN A 52 22.33 -12.35 0.10
C ASN A 52 21.90 -10.90 -0.07
N THR A 53 21.18 -10.37 0.91
CA THR A 53 20.84 -8.94 0.94
C THR A 53 21.96 -8.16 1.59
N ARG A 54 22.15 -6.88 1.25
CA ARG A 54 23.20 -6.01 1.85
C ARG A 54 23.21 -6.03 3.38
N ARG A 55 22.04 -6.13 4.03
CA ARG A 55 21.90 -6.19 5.49
C ARG A 55 22.28 -7.54 6.11
N TYR A 56 22.27 -8.62 5.32
CA TYR A 56 22.59 -9.98 5.74
C TYR A 56 23.59 -10.60 4.77
N ALA A 57 24.79 -10.01 4.70
CA ALA A 57 25.81 -10.41 3.73
C ALA A 57 26.30 -11.85 3.93
N THR A 58 26.23 -12.39 5.14
CA THR A 58 26.73 -13.75 5.46
C THR A 58 25.64 -14.82 5.31
N LYS A 59 24.35 -14.45 5.35
CA LYS A 59 23.24 -15.41 5.31
C LYS A 59 22.72 -15.58 3.88
N ARG A 60 22.95 -16.76 3.31
CA ARG A 60 22.31 -17.19 2.06
C ARG A 60 20.84 -17.51 2.30
N GLN A 61 19.97 -16.87 1.53
CA GLN A 61 18.53 -17.07 1.58
C GLN A 61 17.95 -17.06 0.17
N ASP A 62 16.77 -17.61 0.01
CA ASP A 62 16.02 -17.51 -1.23
C ASP A 62 15.35 -16.13 -1.34
N LEU A 63 15.49 -15.52 -2.51
CA LEU A 63 14.85 -14.27 -2.89
C LEU A 63 13.88 -14.57 -4.03
N ALA A 64 12.62 -14.27 -3.81
CA ALA A 64 11.58 -14.33 -4.83
C ALA A 64 11.56 -13.01 -5.61
N PHE A 65 11.48 -13.13 -6.93
CA PHE A 65 11.28 -12.04 -7.86
C PHE A 65 9.95 -12.29 -8.55
N VAL A 66 9.09 -11.28 -8.52
CA VAL A 66 7.73 -11.37 -9.02
C VAL A 66 7.58 -10.32 -10.10
N ASP A 67 7.30 -10.78 -11.32
CA ASP A 67 6.89 -9.95 -12.43
C ASP A 67 5.36 -9.89 -12.44
N PHE A 68 4.81 -8.69 -12.40
CA PHE A 68 3.37 -8.47 -12.30
C PHE A 68 2.88 -7.45 -13.33
N ASN A 69 1.58 -7.52 -13.61
CA ASN A 69 0.85 -6.55 -14.39
C ASN A 69 -0.38 -6.11 -13.58
N ILE A 70 -0.42 -4.81 -13.28
CA ILE A 70 -1.49 -4.16 -12.51
C ILE A 70 -2.21 -3.18 -13.42
N THR A 71 -3.53 -3.31 -13.47
CA THR A 71 -4.43 -2.35 -14.10
C THR A 71 -5.53 -1.97 -13.10
N ALA A 72 -5.59 -0.73 -12.66
CA ALA A 72 -6.57 -0.30 -11.66
C ALA A 72 -6.95 1.16 -11.82
N ASP A 73 -8.21 1.48 -11.54
CA ASP A 73 -8.74 2.83 -11.52
C ASP A 73 -9.07 3.27 -10.08
N PHE A 74 -8.27 4.20 -9.57
CA PHE A 74 -8.42 4.81 -8.26
C PHE A 74 -9.05 6.21 -8.33
N THR A 75 -9.45 6.66 -9.53
CA THR A 75 -10.15 7.95 -9.73
C THR A 75 -11.32 8.17 -8.77
N PRO A 76 -12.19 7.18 -8.47
CA PRO A 76 -13.32 7.43 -7.57
C PRO A 76 -12.91 7.66 -6.11
N LEU A 77 -11.68 7.34 -5.71
CA LEU A 77 -11.17 7.58 -4.34
C LEU A 77 -10.71 9.03 -4.10
N PHE A 78 -10.54 9.83 -5.17
CA PHE A 78 -10.17 11.24 -5.05
C PHE A 78 -11.41 12.09 -4.77
N ASN A 79 -11.46 12.67 -3.56
CA ASN A 79 -12.44 13.66 -3.15
C ASN A 79 -11.74 14.96 -2.69
N TRP A 80 -12.52 15.92 -2.16
CA TRP A 80 -12.01 17.22 -1.69
C TRP A 80 -10.99 17.14 -0.55
N ASN A 81 -10.98 16.04 0.22
CA ASN A 81 -10.08 15.82 1.34
C ASN A 81 -8.93 14.84 1.01
N THR A 82 -8.94 14.17 -0.15
CA THR A 82 -7.87 13.21 -0.51
C THR A 82 -6.60 13.95 -0.95
N LYS A 83 -5.52 13.82 -0.17
CA LYS A 83 -4.21 14.40 -0.52
C LYS A 83 -3.41 13.50 -1.46
N GLN A 84 -3.35 12.21 -1.13
CA GLN A 84 -2.64 11.21 -1.92
C GLN A 84 -3.14 9.80 -1.58
N ILE A 85 -2.93 8.86 -2.49
CA ILE A 85 -3.26 7.46 -2.31
C ILE A 85 -1.95 6.67 -2.37
N PHE A 86 -1.68 5.89 -1.34
CA PHE A 86 -0.56 4.96 -1.30
C PHE A 86 -1.05 3.58 -1.70
N ILE A 87 -0.64 3.12 -2.87
CA ILE A 87 -1.01 1.82 -3.42
C ILE A 87 0.16 0.89 -3.24
N TYR A 88 -0.10 -0.36 -2.85
CA TYR A 88 0.93 -1.36 -2.69
C TYR A 88 0.44 -2.75 -3.06
N LEU A 89 1.33 -3.52 -3.66
CA LEU A 89 1.11 -4.93 -3.97
C LEU A 89 1.64 -5.77 -2.81
N GLN A 90 0.72 -6.51 -2.19
CA GLN A 90 0.96 -7.38 -1.06
C GLN A 90 0.93 -8.84 -1.51
N ALA A 91 1.89 -9.62 -1.03
CA ALA A 91 1.92 -11.07 -1.16
C ALA A 91 1.55 -11.70 0.19
N GLU A 92 0.45 -12.44 0.20
CA GLU A 92 -0.07 -13.17 1.35
C GLU A 92 0.24 -14.66 1.17
N TYR A 93 0.95 -15.26 2.12
CA TYR A 93 1.27 -16.69 2.10
C TYR A 93 1.51 -17.19 3.51
N ASN A 94 1.36 -18.50 3.73
CA ASN A 94 1.74 -19.11 5.00
C ASN A 94 3.21 -19.55 4.92
N SER A 95 4.00 -19.29 5.94
CA SER A 95 5.34 -19.85 6.04
C SER A 95 5.27 -21.35 6.36
N THR A 96 6.37 -22.08 6.11
CA THR A 96 6.55 -23.46 6.57
C THR A 96 6.46 -23.59 8.09
N LEU A 97 6.66 -22.49 8.82
CA LEU A 97 6.53 -22.39 10.26
C LEU A 97 5.08 -22.20 10.74
N GLY A 98 4.10 -22.21 9.83
CA GLY A 98 2.68 -22.04 10.15
C GLY A 98 2.25 -20.60 10.44
N VAL A 99 3.13 -19.62 10.20
CA VAL A 99 2.84 -18.19 10.39
C VAL A 99 2.29 -17.58 9.11
N LYS A 100 1.23 -16.78 9.20
CA LYS A 100 0.72 -15.97 8.09
C LYS A 100 1.68 -14.81 7.82
N ASN A 101 2.23 -14.76 6.62
CA ASN A 101 3.14 -13.71 6.19
C ASN A 101 2.47 -12.80 5.18
N GLU A 102 2.60 -11.50 5.41
CA GLU A 102 2.14 -10.44 4.52
C GLU A 102 3.36 -9.60 4.13
N ALA A 103 3.76 -9.67 2.86
CA ALA A 103 4.95 -9.01 2.35
C ALA A 103 4.59 -8.00 1.26
N VAL A 104 4.95 -6.74 1.46
CA VAL A 104 4.80 -5.71 0.42
C VAL A 104 5.97 -5.82 -0.57
N ILE A 105 5.66 -6.10 -1.83
CA ILE A 105 6.67 -6.31 -2.88
C ILE A 105 6.83 -5.10 -3.80
N TRP A 106 5.82 -4.25 -3.90
CA TRP A 106 5.83 -3.04 -4.72
C TRP A 106 4.89 -1.98 -4.13
N ASP A 107 5.22 -0.72 -4.33
CA ASP A 107 4.43 0.43 -3.90
C ASP A 107 4.52 1.58 -4.90
N ARG A 108 3.46 2.40 -4.93
CA ARG A 108 3.40 3.67 -5.66
C ARG A 108 2.49 4.65 -4.95
N ILE A 109 2.92 5.91 -4.89
CA ILE A 109 2.08 7.01 -4.40
C ILE A 109 1.45 7.70 -5.62
N VAL A 110 0.13 7.78 -5.64
CA VAL A 110 -0.64 8.58 -6.60
C VAL A 110 -1.05 9.87 -5.91
N ARG A 111 -0.58 11.00 -6.44
CA ARG A 111 -0.83 12.33 -5.85
C ARG A 111 -1.95 13.09 -6.52
N ARG A 112 -2.25 12.77 -7.77
CA ARG A 112 -3.15 13.53 -8.63
C ARG A 112 -4.19 12.61 -9.25
N LYS A 113 -5.40 13.14 -9.48
CA LYS A 113 -6.52 12.38 -10.05
C LYS A 113 -6.22 11.91 -11.47
N GLU A 114 -5.46 12.68 -12.24
CA GLU A 114 -5.08 12.32 -13.62
C GLU A 114 -4.13 11.12 -13.66
N GLU A 115 -3.42 10.85 -12.57
CA GLU A 115 -2.52 9.68 -12.42
C GLU A 115 -3.20 8.49 -11.74
N ALA A 116 -4.50 8.60 -11.42
CA ALA A 116 -5.24 7.59 -10.68
C ALA A 116 -5.59 6.35 -11.52
N HIS A 117 -5.46 6.44 -12.84
CA HIS A 117 -5.47 5.28 -13.72
C HIS A 117 -4.06 4.65 -13.75
N VAL A 118 -3.89 3.57 -13.01
CA VAL A 118 -2.62 2.89 -12.84
C VAL A 118 -2.55 1.69 -13.77
N ASN A 119 -1.68 1.77 -14.78
CA ASN A 119 -1.28 0.64 -15.62
C ASN A 119 0.23 0.45 -15.47
N VAL A 120 0.65 -0.62 -14.79
CA VAL A 120 2.05 -0.90 -14.48
C VAL A 120 2.37 -2.35 -14.76
N VAL A 121 3.30 -2.56 -15.68
CA VAL A 121 4.01 -3.82 -15.86
C VAL A 121 5.39 -3.64 -15.23
N GLY A 122 5.71 -4.45 -14.23
CA GLY A 122 6.90 -4.22 -13.42
C GLY A 122 7.38 -5.44 -12.66
N LYS A 123 8.52 -5.24 -11.99
CA LYS A 123 9.15 -6.21 -11.10
C LYS A 123 9.02 -5.75 -9.65
N ASN A 124 9.19 -6.67 -8.71
CA ASN A 124 9.24 -6.34 -7.29
C ASN A 124 10.33 -5.29 -7.00
N LYS A 125 9.96 -4.26 -6.23
CA LYS A 125 10.85 -3.19 -5.75
C LYS A 125 11.56 -3.61 -4.46
N TYR A 126 10.88 -4.38 -3.62
CA TYR A 126 11.43 -4.88 -2.36
C TYR A 126 11.83 -6.35 -2.46
N ASN A 127 12.91 -6.70 -1.75
CA ASN A 127 13.40 -8.07 -1.67
C ASN A 127 12.36 -8.96 -0.98
N PHE A 128 11.76 -9.88 -1.73
CA PHE A 128 10.81 -10.83 -1.16
C PHE A 128 11.57 -12.05 -0.62
N ARG A 129 11.57 -12.19 0.71
CA ARG A 129 12.28 -13.23 1.45
C ARG A 129 11.38 -13.83 2.52
N ASP A 130 11.59 -15.10 2.81
CA ASP A 130 10.90 -15.78 3.92
C ASP A 130 11.80 -15.88 5.16
N LEU A 131 11.17 -15.99 6.33
CA LEU A 131 11.88 -16.19 7.60
C LEU A 131 12.64 -17.53 7.64
N SER A 132 12.07 -18.56 7.02
CA SER A 132 12.68 -19.89 6.86
C SER A 132 13.91 -19.93 5.94
N ALA A 133 14.24 -18.80 5.30
CA ALA A 133 15.31 -18.65 4.29
C ALA A 133 15.13 -19.47 3.00
N SER A 134 14.02 -20.21 2.84
CA SER A 134 13.76 -21.07 1.67
C SER A 134 12.29 -21.04 1.27
N PHE A 135 12.01 -21.00 -0.04
CA PHE A 135 10.63 -21.08 -0.56
C PHE A 135 10.22 -22.49 -1.03
N LYS A 136 11.10 -23.49 -0.92
CA LYS A 136 10.89 -24.84 -1.49
C LYS A 136 9.62 -25.56 -1.03
N THR A 137 9.21 -25.35 0.21
CA THR A 137 8.04 -26.01 0.83
C THR A 137 6.97 -24.99 1.20
N ALA A 138 7.12 -23.75 0.74
CA ALA A 138 6.16 -22.70 1.04
C ALA A 138 4.88 -22.93 0.23
N PRO A 139 3.69 -22.85 0.84
CA PRO A 139 2.44 -22.87 0.11
C PRO A 139 2.35 -21.71 -0.89
N PRO A 140 1.48 -21.83 -1.91
CA PRO A 140 1.25 -20.78 -2.89
C PRO A 140 0.90 -19.43 -2.25
N ALA A 141 1.37 -18.35 -2.88
CA ALA A 141 1.09 -16.98 -2.44
C ALA A 141 -0.08 -16.37 -3.22
N SER A 142 -1.00 -15.73 -2.52
CA SER A 142 -2.01 -14.87 -3.12
C SER A 142 -1.52 -13.43 -3.14
N TYR A 143 -1.71 -12.74 -4.27
CA TYR A 143 -1.33 -11.33 -4.39
C TYR A 143 -2.57 -10.44 -4.38
N SER A 144 -2.56 -9.44 -3.51
CA SER A 144 -3.62 -8.45 -3.33
C SER A 144 -3.06 -7.04 -3.56
N LEU A 145 -3.77 -6.24 -4.36
CA LEU A 145 -3.50 -4.82 -4.53
C LEU A 145 -4.30 -4.06 -3.49
N GLN A 146 -3.59 -3.55 -2.50
CA GLN A 146 -4.18 -2.75 -1.44
C GLN A 146 -3.86 -1.28 -1.64
N TYR A 147 -4.67 -0.44 -1.01
CA TYR A 147 -4.49 1.00 -1.03
C TYR A 147 -4.76 1.60 0.35
N ASN A 148 -4.07 2.70 0.63
CA ASN A 148 -4.26 3.53 1.79
C ASN A 148 -4.51 4.98 1.33
N ILE A 149 -5.66 5.52 1.71
CA ILE A 149 -6.05 6.90 1.39
C ILE A 149 -5.51 7.81 2.49
N MET A 150 -4.70 8.79 2.10
CA MET A 150 -4.17 9.81 2.99
C MET A 150 -4.96 11.10 2.80
N PRO A 151 -5.82 11.49 3.76
CA PRO A 151 -6.52 12.76 3.68
C PRO A 151 -5.59 13.93 4.04
N TYR A 152 -6.01 15.15 3.71
CA TYR A 152 -5.40 16.36 4.25
C TYR A 152 -5.64 16.47 5.75
N VAL A 153 -6.87 16.16 6.19
CA VAL A 153 -7.25 16.13 7.61
C VAL A 153 -8.12 14.91 7.91
N GLY A 154 -7.82 14.20 8.99
CA GLY A 154 -8.59 13.05 9.45
C GLY A 154 -7.77 11.76 9.51
N ALA A 155 -8.47 10.63 9.53
CA ALA A 155 -7.89 9.30 9.68
C ALA A 155 -7.50 8.68 8.33
N LEU A 156 -6.46 7.85 8.36
CA LEU A 156 -6.10 6.97 7.24
C LEU A 156 -7.17 5.91 7.06
N THR A 157 -7.49 5.58 5.81
CA THR A 157 -8.41 4.49 5.48
C THR A 157 -7.76 3.53 4.52
N TRP A 158 -8.03 2.24 4.72
CA TRP A 158 -7.44 1.15 3.93
C TRP A 158 -8.53 0.42 3.17
N GLY A 159 -8.13 -0.17 2.05
CA GLY A 159 -9.00 -1.05 1.29
C GLY A 159 -8.21 -1.94 0.34
N GLU A 160 -8.92 -2.91 -0.21
CA GLU A 160 -8.41 -3.82 -1.23
C GLU A 160 -9.08 -3.48 -2.56
N ALA A 161 -8.28 -3.25 -3.59
CA ALA A 161 -8.78 -2.90 -4.93
C ALA A 161 -8.93 -4.14 -5.82
N ALA A 162 -8.03 -5.12 -5.66
CA ALA A 162 -8.04 -6.32 -6.48
C ALA A 162 -7.27 -7.45 -5.79
N ARG A 163 -7.67 -8.69 -6.10
CA ARG A 163 -6.97 -9.91 -5.69
C ARG A 163 -6.75 -10.78 -6.91
N THR A 164 -5.63 -11.50 -6.92
CA THR A 164 -5.41 -12.57 -7.90
C THR A 164 -6.41 -13.70 -7.65
N SER A 165 -7.03 -14.24 -8.70
CA SER A 165 -8.03 -15.31 -8.58
C SER A 165 -7.45 -16.61 -8.02
N GLU A 166 -6.24 -16.94 -8.43
CA GLU A 166 -5.55 -18.17 -8.04
C GLU A 166 -4.25 -17.86 -7.31
N PRO A 167 -3.97 -18.55 -6.18
CA PRO A 167 -2.66 -18.50 -5.55
C PRO A 167 -1.56 -19.00 -6.49
N VAL A 168 -0.44 -18.29 -6.55
CA VAL A 168 0.69 -18.63 -7.42
C VAL A 168 1.76 -19.35 -6.59
N ALA A 169 2.14 -20.55 -7.04
CA ALA A 169 3.17 -21.34 -6.38
C ALA A 169 4.57 -20.74 -6.58
N PHE A 170 5.43 -20.93 -5.58
CA PHE A 170 6.85 -20.59 -5.71
C PHE A 170 7.57 -21.68 -6.52
N PRO A 171 8.22 -21.34 -7.64
CA PRO A 171 8.98 -22.33 -8.40
C PRO A 171 10.23 -22.77 -7.64
N PRO A 172 10.82 -23.92 -8.02
CA PRO A 172 12.09 -24.35 -7.44
C PRO A 172 13.18 -23.31 -7.71
N ARG A 173 14.12 -23.22 -6.75
CA ARG A 173 15.30 -22.35 -6.83
C ARG A 173 16.03 -22.57 -8.16
N LYS A 174 16.18 -21.51 -8.94
CA LYS A 174 17.04 -21.51 -10.13
C LYS A 174 18.50 -21.32 -9.74
N ALA A 175 19.40 -22.04 -10.40
CA ALA A 175 20.82 -21.75 -10.34
C ALA A 175 21.06 -20.39 -11.03
N ARG A 176 21.87 -19.53 -10.41
CA ARG A 176 22.25 -18.26 -11.01
C ARG A 176 23.28 -18.60 -12.11
N VAL A 177 22.86 -18.49 -13.37
CA VAL A 177 23.73 -18.59 -14.54
C VAL A 177 24.66 -17.37 -14.57
#